data_AF-A0A484L288-F1
#
_entry.id   AF-A0A484L288-F1
#
_cell.length_a   1.000
_cell.length_b   1.000
_cell.length_c   1.000
_cell.angle_alpha   90.00
_cell.angle_beta   90.00
_cell.angle_gamma   90.00
#
_symmetry.space_group_name_H-M   'P 1'
#
loop_
_entity.id
_entity.type
_entity.pdbx_description
1 polymer ?
#
loop_
_entity_poly.entity_id
_entity_poly.type
_entity_poly.pdbx_seq_one_letter_code
_entity_poly.pdbx_strand_id
1 'polypeptide(L)'
;MKVWGCFAEAKLYNPFLKKLDMKTVTCYFIGYPSHSKGYRFYCTSHVTRIVETKDAHFLEDFEVSGSSENPYDELLEVQDVGGRDLSIT
;
A
#
# COMPACT_ATOMS: atom_id res chain seq x y z
N MET A 1 1.55 12.92 -15.79
CA MET A 1 0.55 12.88 -14.69
C MET A 1 0.26 11.42 -14.39
N LYS A 2 -0.06 11.08 -13.13
CA LYS A 2 -0.36 9.70 -12.73
C LYS A 2 -1.87 9.45 -12.73
N VAL A 3 -2.27 8.22 -13.03
CA VAL A 3 -3.69 7.82 -13.18
C VAL A 3 -4.30 7.55 -11.82
N TRP A 4 -5.46 8.13 -11.53
CA TRP A 4 -6.18 7.84 -10.29
C TRP A 4 -6.51 6.34 -10.19
N GLY A 5 -6.22 5.74 -9.04
CA GLY A 5 -6.38 4.31 -8.79
C GLY A 5 -5.20 3.44 -9.22
N CYS A 6 -4.12 4.00 -9.78
CA CYS A 6 -2.96 3.17 -10.14
C CYS A 6 -2.21 2.67 -8.89
N PHE A 7 -1.63 1.49 -9.02
CA PHE A 7 -0.81 0.89 -7.97
C PHE A 7 0.53 1.59 -7.84
N ALA A 8 0.95 1.78 -6.60
CA ALA A 8 2.26 2.30 -6.28
C ALA A 8 2.79 1.70 -4.98
N GLU A 9 4.10 1.54 -4.92
CA GLU A 9 4.83 1.30 -3.69
C GLU A 9 5.22 2.65 -3.07
N ALA A 10 4.58 3.01 -1.97
CA ALA A 10 4.87 4.23 -1.24
C ALA A 10 5.81 3.94 -0.08
N LYS A 11 6.86 4.72 0.05
CA LYS A 11 7.72 4.67 1.23
C LYS A 11 7.11 5.49 2.35
N LEU A 12 6.74 4.81 3.43
CA LEU A 12 6.14 5.43 4.60
C LEU A 12 7.14 5.52 5.74
N TYR A 13 7.19 6.68 6.38
CA TYR A 13 7.98 6.83 7.60
C TYR A 13 7.26 6.13 8.74
N ASN A 14 7.89 5.09 9.30
CA ASN A 14 7.45 4.47 10.53
C ASN A 14 8.49 4.79 11.63
N PRO A 15 8.15 5.60 12.64
CA PRO A 15 9.09 5.97 13.70
C PRO A 15 9.53 4.78 14.57
N PHE A 16 8.78 3.67 14.52
CA PHE A 16 9.10 2.44 15.25
C PHE A 16 9.96 1.45 14.45
N LEU A 17 10.12 1.66 13.12
CA LEU A 17 11.06 0.88 12.32
C LEU A 17 12.46 1.47 12.49
N LYS A 18 13.45 0.59 12.72
CA LYS A 18 14.86 1.02 12.77
C LYS A 18 15.24 1.60 11.41
N LYS A 19 16.16 2.56 11.39
CA LYS A 19 16.54 3.38 10.22
C LYS A 19 16.94 2.56 8.96
N LEU A 20 17.30 1.29 9.11
CA LEU A 20 17.61 0.38 8.00
C LEU A 20 16.39 -0.38 7.43
N ASP A 21 15.30 -0.52 8.18
CA ASP A 21 14.11 -1.27 7.76
C ASP A 21 13.10 -0.36 7.05
N MET A 22 13.57 0.41 6.06
CA MET A 22 12.69 1.22 5.22
C MET A 22 11.75 0.30 4.43
N LYS A 23 10.52 0.14 4.92
CA LYS A 23 9.49 -0.67 4.26
C LYS A 23 8.65 0.21 3.33
N THR A 24 8.51 -0.22 2.08
CA THR A 24 7.51 0.30 1.15
C THR A 24 6.17 -0.41 1.35
N VAL A 25 5.10 0.27 0.96
CA VAL A 25 3.74 -0.19 1.16
C VAL A 25 2.99 -0.05 -0.15
N THR A 26 2.38 -1.13 -0.58
CA THR A 26 1.52 -1.13 -1.76
C THR A 26 0.24 -0.38 -1.48
N CYS A 27 -0.07 0.58 -2.35
CA CYS A 27 -1.18 1.51 -2.16
C CYS A 27 -1.71 2.02 -3.50
N TYR A 28 -2.88 2.63 -3.46
CA TYR A 28 -3.55 3.19 -4.64
C TYR A 28 -3.37 4.70 -4.68
N PHE A 29 -2.94 5.23 -5.82
CA PHE A 29 -2.82 6.67 -6.00
C PHE A 29 -4.20 7.32 -6.05
N ILE A 30 -4.45 8.29 -5.16
CA ILE A 30 -5.74 9.00 -5.10
C ILE A 30 -5.63 10.49 -5.43
N GLY A 31 -4.44 10.98 -5.77
CA GLY A 31 -4.24 12.34 -6.26
C GLY A 31 -3.05 13.06 -5.62
N TYR A 32 -3.01 14.36 -5.81
CA TYR A 32 -1.95 15.23 -5.30
C TYR A 32 -2.46 16.02 -4.09
N PRO A 33 -1.66 16.15 -3.03
CA PRO A 33 -1.99 17.00 -1.88
C PRO A 33 -1.95 18.49 -2.24
N SER A 34 -2.85 19.28 -1.67
CA SER A 34 -3.05 20.69 -2.05
C SER A 34 -1.91 21.62 -1.60
N HIS A 35 -1.19 21.26 -0.53
CA HIS A 35 -0.23 22.14 0.14
C HIS A 35 1.18 21.54 0.27
N SER A 36 1.43 20.38 -0.36
CA SER A 36 2.73 19.72 -0.31
C SER A 36 3.14 19.22 -1.69
N LYS A 37 4.44 19.13 -1.94
CA LYS A 37 4.96 18.41 -3.10
C LYS A 37 4.94 16.93 -2.72
N GLY A 38 4.20 16.09 -3.41
CA GLY A 38 4.09 14.67 -3.09
C GLY A 38 2.88 14.03 -3.75
N TYR A 39 2.56 12.82 -3.32
CA TYR A 39 1.43 12.04 -3.79
C TYR A 39 0.59 11.62 -2.58
N ARG A 40 -0.71 11.51 -2.80
CA ARG A 40 -1.67 11.04 -1.82
C ARG A 40 -2.11 9.63 -2.22
N PHE A 41 -2.05 8.71 -1.27
CA PHE A 41 -2.38 7.31 -1.49
C PHE A 41 -3.43 6.80 -0.52
N TYR A 42 -4.16 5.78 -0.97
CA TYR A 42 -5.02 4.94 -0.15
C TYR A 42 -4.36 3.57 0.07
N CYS A 43 -4.03 3.25 1.32
CA CYS A 43 -3.46 1.97 1.72
C CYS A 43 -4.51 1.12 2.43
N THR A 44 -4.76 -0.10 1.95
CA THR A 44 -5.70 -1.04 2.57
C THR A 44 -5.13 -1.73 3.80
N SER A 45 -3.81 -1.98 3.81
CA SER A 45 -3.09 -2.75 4.83
C SER A 45 -2.50 -1.90 5.97
N HIS A 46 -2.51 -0.57 5.86
CA HIS A 46 -1.94 0.32 6.86
C HIS A 46 -2.99 0.86 7.83
N VAL A 47 -2.59 1.02 9.11
CA VAL A 47 -3.42 1.63 10.17
C VAL A 47 -3.93 3.00 9.73
N THR A 48 -3.05 3.80 9.13
CA THR A 48 -3.44 5.06 8.49
C THR A 48 -3.73 4.80 7.01
N ARG A 49 -5.02 4.77 6.66
CA ARG A 49 -5.44 4.45 5.29
C ARG A 49 -5.08 5.52 4.27
N ILE A 50 -4.94 6.78 4.68
CA ILE A 50 -4.55 7.87 3.77
C ILE A 50 -3.15 8.32 4.15
N VAL A 51 -2.24 8.29 3.18
CA VAL A 51 -0.84 8.64 3.39
C VAL A 51 -0.37 9.59 2.30
N GLU A 52 0.53 10.49 2.67
CA GLU A 52 1.19 11.39 1.74
C GLU A 52 2.68 11.13 1.75
N THR A 53 3.28 10.92 0.57
CA THR A 53 4.72 10.76 0.44
C THR A 53 5.22 11.29 -0.90
N LYS A 54 6.48 11.75 -0.91
CA LYS A 54 7.20 12.11 -2.14
C LYS A 54 7.87 10.91 -2.79
N ASP A 55 8.17 9.89 -1.98
CA ASP A 55 8.96 8.73 -2.35
C ASP A 55 8.00 7.57 -2.63
N ALA A 56 7.67 7.40 -3.91
CA ALA A 56 6.76 6.39 -4.39
C ALA A 56 7.16 5.90 -5.79
N HIS A 57 7.05 4.59 -6.00
CA HIS A 57 7.30 3.91 -7.26
C HIS A 57 5.96 3.44 -7.85
N PHE A 58 5.59 3.96 -9.02
CA PHE A 58 4.34 3.62 -9.69
C PHE A 58 4.52 2.37 -10.53
N LEU A 59 3.65 1.38 -10.34
CA LEU A 59 3.71 0.07 -10.98
C LEU A 59 2.88 0.06 -12.28
N GLU A 60 3.09 1.06 -13.14
CA GLU A 60 2.30 1.26 -14.37
C GLU A 60 2.63 0.24 -15.49
N ASP A 61 3.74 -0.51 -15.36
CA ASP A 61 4.27 -1.43 -16.38
C ASP A 61 3.85 -2.90 -16.22
N PHE A 62 2.78 -3.21 -15.46
CA PHE A 62 2.18 -4.55 -15.55
C PHE A 62 1.38 -4.66 -16.86
N GLU A 63 2.09 -4.66 -17.98
CA GLU A 63 1.53 -5.08 -19.25
C GLU A 63 0.91 -6.46 -19.06
N VAL A 64 -0.34 -6.56 -19.50
CA VAL A 64 -1.22 -7.73 -19.42
C VAL A 64 -0.64 -8.93 -20.19
N SER A 65 0.46 -9.47 -19.70
CA SER A 65 1.09 -10.68 -20.22
C SER A 65 0.46 -11.90 -19.56
N GLY A 66 -0.87 -12.02 -19.69
CA GLY A 66 -1.59 -13.29 -19.65
C GLY A 66 -1.39 -14.27 -18.48
N SER A 67 -0.79 -13.88 -17.35
CA SER A 67 -0.74 -14.68 -16.13
C SER A 67 -1.61 -14.03 -15.07
N SER A 68 -2.62 -14.77 -14.63
CA SER A 68 -3.64 -14.38 -13.64
C SER A 68 -3.09 -14.26 -12.22
N GLU A 69 -2.06 -13.46 -12.03
CA GLU A 69 -1.59 -13.09 -10.69
C GLU A 69 -1.93 -11.61 -10.53
N ASN A 70 -3.21 -11.37 -10.26
CA ASN A 70 -3.69 -10.05 -9.95
C ASN A 70 -3.06 -9.67 -8.60
N PRO A 71 -2.28 -8.59 -8.47
CA PRO A 71 -1.82 -8.13 -7.15
C PRO A 71 -2.99 -7.71 -6.23
N TYR A 72 -4.22 -7.71 -6.75
CA TYR A 72 -5.46 -7.67 -5.97
C TYR A 72 -5.73 -8.95 -5.17
N ASP A 73 -5.26 -10.12 -5.63
CA ASP A 73 -5.46 -11.41 -4.96
C ASP A 73 -4.53 -11.55 -3.74
N GLU A 74 -3.26 -11.12 -3.84
CA GLU A 74 -2.32 -11.09 -2.70
C GLU A 74 -2.81 -10.16 -1.56
N LEU A 75 -3.58 -9.11 -1.89
CA LEU A 75 -4.23 -8.24 -0.90
C LEU A 75 -5.47 -8.85 -0.23
N LEU A 76 -6.14 -9.80 -0.89
CA LEU A 76 -7.29 -10.53 -0.34
C LEU A 76 -6.84 -11.72 0.53
N GLU A 77 -5.68 -12.30 0.25
CA GLU A 77 -5.15 -13.47 0.96
C GLU A 77 -4.58 -13.15 2.36
N VAL A 78 -4.28 -11.89 2.70
CA VAL A 78 -3.82 -11.53 4.07
C VAL A 78 -4.99 -11.41 5.07
N GLN A 79 -6.14 -12.01 4.78
CA GLN A 79 -7.31 -12.02 5.65
C GLN A 79 -7.96 -13.40 5.79
N ASP A 80 -7.16 -14.47 5.84
CA ASP A 80 -7.62 -15.73 6.43
C ASP A 80 -6.49 -16.50 7.13
N VAL A 81 -6.22 -16.16 8.39
CA VAL A 81 -5.80 -17.17 9.38
C VAL A 81 -6.57 -16.90 10.68
N GLY A 82 -7.85 -17.25 10.67
CA GLY A 82 -8.61 -17.40 11.91
C GLY A 82 -8.08 -18.59 12.73
N GLY A 83 -7.64 -18.33 13.96
CA GLY A 83 -7.26 -19.36 14.93
C GLY A 83 -7.69 -18.95 16.35
N ARG A 84 -8.72 -19.63 16.85
CA ARG A 84 -9.48 -19.39 18.09
C ARG A 84 -8.65 -19.69 19.35
N ASP A 85 -8.73 -18.84 20.38
CA ASP A 85 -9.21 -19.21 21.73
C ASP A 85 -9.04 -18.01 22.69
N LEU A 86 -10.15 -17.39 23.10
CA LEU A 86 -10.18 -16.60 24.33
C LEU A 86 -11.19 -17.30 25.25
N SER A 87 -10.70 -18.33 25.93
CA SER A 87 -11.38 -18.97 27.04
C SER A 87 -11.80 -17.92 28.08
N ILE A 88 -13.11 -17.70 28.19
CA ILE A 88 -13.72 -17.13 29.39
C ILE A 88 -13.73 -18.23 30.45
N THR A 89 -12.93 -18.08 31.49
CA THR A 89 -13.21 -18.48 32.89
C THR A 89 -12.35 -17.61 33.80
#